data_AF-A0A7Y2VGW8-F1
#
_entry.id   AF-A0A7Y2VGW8-F1
#
_cell.length_a   1.000
_cell.length_b   1.000
_cell.length_c   1.000
_cell.angle_alpha   90.00
_cell.angle_beta   90.00
_cell.angle_gamma   90.00
#
_symmetry.space_group_name_H-M   'P 1'
#
loop_
_entity.id
_entity.type
_entity.pdbx_description
1 polymer ?
#
loop_
_entity_poly.entity_id
_entity_poly.type
_entity_poly.pdbx_seq_one_letter_code
_entity_poly.pdbx_strand_id
1 'polypeptide(L)'
;MPDGTAKNINDKINALNLATSSDQKFSKNLRKTQHCIINTLLKEVKIVPKNYYRNLWLGLGMAVFGVPLGVAFGAAQDNMAFLGIGIPIGMGIGIAVGTALDEQAKKEGRQLDIDLG
;
A
#
# COMPACT_ATOMS: atom_id res chain seq x y z
N MET A 1 -3.79 12.08 -19.47
CA MET A 1 -4.75 11.62 -18.44
C MET A 1 -6.12 11.55 -19.07
N PRO A 2 -6.96 10.55 -18.74
CA PRO A 2 -8.35 10.53 -19.21
C PRO A 2 -9.13 11.71 -18.61
N ASP A 3 -9.91 12.43 -19.42
CA ASP A 3 -10.61 13.66 -19.01
C ASP A 3 -11.61 13.43 -17.86
N GLY A 4 -12.14 12.21 -17.73
CA GLY A 4 -13.05 11.82 -16.64
C GLY A 4 -12.39 11.77 -15.27
N THR A 5 -11.11 11.35 -15.19
CA THR A 5 -10.38 11.23 -13.92
C THR A 5 -10.10 12.61 -13.32
N ALA A 6 -9.66 13.56 -14.16
CA ALA A 6 -9.36 14.92 -13.72
C ALA A 6 -10.61 15.63 -13.18
N LYS A 7 -11.75 15.46 -13.86
CA LYS A 7 -13.04 16.01 -13.41
C LYS A 7 -13.46 15.45 -12.05
N ASN A 8 -13.36 14.13 -11.85
CA ASN A 8 -13.71 13.48 -10.58
C ASN A 8 -12.82 13.97 -9.42
N ILE A 9 -11.53 14.17 -9.65
CA ILE A 9 -10.61 14.73 -8.66
C ILE A 9 -11.03 16.16 -8.31
N ASN A 10 -11.33 17.00 -9.32
CA ASN A 10 -11.74 18.38 -9.11
C ASN A 10 -13.05 18.47 -8.32
N ASP A 11 -14.03 17.61 -8.61
CA ASP A 11 -15.30 17.55 -7.90
C ASP A 11 -15.11 17.18 -6.41
N LYS A 12 -14.20 16.24 -6.12
CA LYS A 12 -13.84 15.87 -4.74
C LYS A 12 -13.16 17.00 -3.98
N ILE A 13 -12.27 17.76 -4.64
CA ILE A 13 -11.61 18.93 -4.05
C ILE A 13 -12.64 20.01 -3.73
N ASN A 14 -13.56 20.29 -4.66
CA ASN A 14 -14.62 21.29 -4.46
C ASN A 14 -15.53 20.91 -3.29
N ALA A 15 -15.94 19.64 -3.20
CA ALA A 15 -16.74 19.15 -2.08
C ALA A 15 -16.02 19.30 -0.72
N LEU A 16 -14.70 19.10 -0.69
CA LEU A 16 -13.91 19.28 0.53
C LEU A 16 -13.83 20.76 0.94
N ASN A 17 -13.60 21.66 -0.02
CA ASN A 17 -13.53 23.11 0.22
C ASN A 17 -14.84 23.66 0.80
N LEU A 18 -15.99 23.11 0.37
CA LEU A 18 -17.32 23.51 0.84
C LEU A 18 -17.66 22.98 2.26
N ALA A 19 -17.03 21.90 2.70
CA ALA A 19 -17.33 21.24 3.99
C ALA A 19 -16.64 21.91 5.21
N THR A 20 -16.00 23.06 5.04
CA THR A 20 -15.13 23.73 6.01
C THR A 20 -15.93 24.45 7.12
N SER A 21 -16.47 23.70 8.08
CA SER A 21 -17.19 24.29 9.24
C SER A 21 -16.77 23.73 10.61
N SER A 22 -15.78 22.83 10.70
CA SER A 22 -15.23 22.35 11.98
C SER A 22 -13.84 21.70 11.83
N ASP A 23 -12.84 22.23 12.53
CA ASP A 23 -11.41 21.86 12.40
C ASP A 23 -11.11 20.37 12.61
N GLN A 24 -11.75 19.73 13.57
CA GLN A 24 -11.49 18.32 13.89
C GLN A 24 -12.11 17.34 12.86
N LYS A 25 -13.22 17.75 12.23
CA LYS A 25 -13.86 16.98 11.14
C LYS A 25 -13.16 17.22 9.81
N PHE A 26 -12.58 18.39 9.62
CA PHE A 26 -11.86 18.77 8.40
C PHE A 26 -10.64 17.89 8.15
N SER A 27 -9.77 17.68 9.14
CA SER A 27 -8.58 16.81 8.99
C SER A 27 -8.92 15.36 8.64
N LYS A 28 -10.01 14.82 9.22
CA LYS A 28 -10.50 13.47 8.89
C LYS A 28 -11.05 13.41 7.47
N ASN A 29 -11.83 14.42 7.06
CA ASN A 29 -12.38 14.52 5.72
C ASN A 29 -11.28 14.71 4.67
N LEU A 30 -10.25 15.51 4.96
CA LEU A 30 -9.08 15.69 4.09
C LEU A 30 -8.36 14.36 3.85
N ARG A 31 -8.01 13.61 4.92
CA ARG A 31 -7.38 12.29 4.79
C ARG A 31 -8.25 11.31 4.02
N LYS A 32 -9.57 11.34 4.22
CA LYS A 32 -10.52 10.48 3.49
C LYS A 32 -10.57 10.84 2.00
N THR A 33 -10.64 12.12 1.67
CA THR A 33 -10.64 12.62 0.29
C THR A 33 -9.32 12.31 -0.40
N GLN A 34 -8.18 12.51 0.27
CA GLN A 34 -6.85 12.15 -0.23
C GLN A 34 -6.76 10.65 -0.56
N HIS A 35 -7.17 9.77 0.37
CA HIS A 35 -7.21 8.33 0.09
C HIS A 35 -8.14 7.99 -1.08
N CYS A 36 -9.28 8.66 -1.19
CA CYS A 36 -10.20 8.45 -2.29
C CYS A 36 -9.58 8.81 -3.66
N ILE A 37 -8.91 9.97 -3.73
CA ILE A 37 -8.20 10.41 -4.94
C ILE A 37 -7.10 9.42 -5.31
N ILE A 38 -6.28 9.01 -4.34
CA ILE A 38 -5.18 8.07 -4.58
C ILE A 38 -5.72 6.71 -5.03
N ASN A 39 -6.81 6.23 -4.45
CA ASN A 39 -7.44 4.97 -4.86
C ASN A 39 -8.01 5.06 -6.30
N THR A 40 -8.54 6.21 -6.70
CA THR A 40 -8.95 6.45 -8.10
C THR A 40 -7.74 6.42 -9.03
N LEU A 41 -6.65 7.12 -8.67
CA LEU A 41 -5.41 7.13 -9.45
C LEU A 41 -4.78 5.73 -9.59
N LEU A 42 -4.81 4.94 -8.51
CA LEU A 42 -4.35 3.56 -8.48
C LEU A 42 -5.15 2.68 -9.46
N LYS A 43 -6.49 2.80 -9.44
CA LYS A 43 -7.38 1.96 -10.24
C LYS A 43 -7.38 2.33 -11.73
N GLU A 44 -7.40 3.62 -12.04
CA GLU A 44 -7.63 4.09 -13.41
C GLU A 44 -6.33 4.23 -14.21
N VAL A 45 -5.24 4.69 -13.58
CA VAL A 45 -3.97 4.99 -14.26
C VAL A 45 -2.76 4.29 -13.65
N LYS A 46 -2.99 3.40 -12.67
CA LYS A 46 -1.95 2.61 -11.99
C LYS A 46 -0.83 3.45 -11.37
N ILE A 47 -1.19 4.63 -10.87
CA ILE A 47 -0.28 5.51 -10.15
C ILE A 47 -0.32 5.15 -8.65
N VAL A 48 0.86 5.02 -8.04
CA VAL A 48 1.03 4.60 -6.63
C VAL A 48 1.77 5.67 -5.81
N PRO A 49 1.49 5.81 -4.50
CA PRO A 49 2.34 6.58 -3.60
C PRO A 49 3.67 5.86 -3.33
N LYS A 50 4.63 6.57 -2.71
CA LYS A 50 5.87 5.94 -2.24
C LYS A 50 5.59 4.85 -1.22
N ASN A 51 6.42 3.80 -1.24
CA ASN A 51 6.36 2.66 -0.32
C ASN A 51 5.04 1.87 -0.37
N TYR A 52 4.21 2.04 -1.40
CA TYR A 52 2.90 1.38 -1.48
C TYR A 52 3.07 -0.14 -1.52
N TYR A 53 3.87 -0.64 -2.46
CA TYR A 53 4.08 -2.07 -2.63
C TYR A 53 4.91 -2.66 -1.50
N ARG A 54 5.90 -1.93 -0.99
CA ARG A 54 6.65 -2.32 0.21
C ARG A 54 5.71 -2.55 1.39
N ASN A 55 4.81 -1.61 1.69
CA ASN A 55 3.89 -1.73 2.82
C ASN A 55 2.86 -2.85 2.60
N LEU A 56 2.37 -3.00 1.37
CA LEU A 56 1.47 -4.10 0.98
C LEU A 56 2.14 -5.47 1.16
N TRP A 57 3.37 -5.63 0.65
CA TRP A 57 4.11 -6.88 0.69
C TRP A 57 4.75 -7.18 2.04
N LEU A 58 4.89 -6.20 2.93
CA LEU A 58 5.30 -6.44 4.30
C LEU A 58 4.29 -7.33 5.04
N GLY A 59 2.99 -7.07 4.86
CA GLY A 59 1.93 -7.93 5.40
C GLY A 59 1.75 -9.23 4.61
N LEU A 60 1.72 -9.14 3.27
CA LEU A 60 1.51 -10.32 2.42
C LEU A 60 2.68 -11.30 2.47
N GLY A 61 3.92 -10.83 2.61
CA GLY A 61 5.11 -11.68 2.63
C GLY A 61 5.09 -12.67 3.80
N MET A 62 4.57 -12.26 4.95
CA MET A 62 4.34 -13.16 6.08
C MET A 62 3.30 -14.23 5.75
N ALA A 63 2.19 -13.87 5.12
CA ALA A 63 1.11 -14.81 4.81
C ALA A 63 1.46 -15.77 3.66
N VAL A 64 2.09 -15.26 2.60
CA VAL A 64 2.39 -15.99 1.36
C VAL A 64 3.66 -16.83 1.50
N PHE A 65 4.69 -16.30 2.16
CA PHE A 65 5.97 -17.00 2.31
C PHE A 65 6.20 -17.43 3.75
N GLY A 66 5.99 -16.54 4.72
CA GLY A 66 6.44 -16.79 6.08
C GLY A 66 5.72 -17.94 6.78
N VAL A 67 4.39 -17.97 6.73
CA VAL A 67 3.59 -19.03 7.34
C VAL A 67 3.85 -20.38 6.65
N PRO A 68 3.78 -20.51 5.31
CA PRO A 68 4.09 -21.79 4.67
C PRO A 68 5.52 -22.29 4.91
N LEU A 69 6.52 -21.40 4.86
CA LEU A 69 7.91 -21.76 5.16
C LEU A 69 8.06 -22.20 6.62
N GLY A 70 7.46 -21.47 7.56
CA GLY A 70 7.46 -21.84 8.97
C GLY A 70 6.86 -23.22 9.22
N VAL A 71 5.73 -23.52 8.60
CA VAL A 71 5.10 -24.85 8.68
C VAL A 71 6.01 -25.93 8.08
N ALA A 72 6.62 -25.68 6.92
CA ALA A 72 7.53 -26.62 6.28
C ALA A 72 8.77 -26.91 7.16
N PHE A 73 9.40 -25.88 7.73
CA PHE A 73 10.53 -26.04 8.64
C PHE A 73 10.13 -26.73 9.95
N GLY A 74 8.98 -26.36 10.53
CA GLY A 74 8.46 -26.99 11.74
C GLY A 74 8.20 -28.48 11.53
N ALA A 75 7.60 -28.86 10.40
CA ALA A 75 7.33 -30.25 10.04
C ALA A 75 8.60 -31.04 9.73
N ALA A 76 9.54 -30.45 8.98
CA ALA A 76 10.80 -31.10 8.64
C ALA A 76 11.69 -31.38 9.86
N GLN A 77 11.57 -30.55 10.90
CA GLN A 77 12.38 -30.67 12.12
C GLN A 77 11.64 -31.37 13.28
N ASP A 78 10.40 -31.82 13.05
CA ASP A 78 9.48 -32.36 14.08
C ASP A 78 9.36 -31.44 15.31
N ASN A 79 9.48 -30.13 15.09
CA ASN A 79 9.47 -29.13 16.14
C ASN A 79 8.78 -27.85 15.66
N MET A 80 7.52 -27.71 16.07
CA MET A 80 6.70 -26.55 15.70
C MET A 80 7.18 -25.22 16.29
N ALA A 81 8.16 -25.20 17.21
CA ALA A 81 8.81 -23.96 17.62
C ALA A 81 9.53 -23.28 16.43
N PHE A 82 9.96 -24.05 15.43
CA PHE A 82 10.58 -23.52 14.22
C PHE A 82 9.59 -22.83 13.27
N LEU A 83 8.28 -22.93 13.51
CA LEU A 83 7.27 -22.17 12.77
C LEU A 83 7.53 -20.66 12.84
N GLY A 84 7.99 -20.17 13.99
CA GLY A 84 8.30 -18.77 14.21
C GLY A 84 9.43 -18.22 13.32
N ILE A 85 10.31 -19.08 12.78
CA ILE A 85 11.41 -18.66 11.90
C ILE A 85 10.90 -18.27 10.52
N GLY A 86 9.79 -18.85 10.07
CA GLY A 86 9.21 -18.54 8.78
C GLY A 86 8.77 -17.07 8.68
N ILE A 87 8.26 -16.48 9.77
CA ILE A 87 7.73 -15.11 9.77
C ILE A 87 8.81 -14.07 9.39
N PRO A 88 9.99 -14.00 10.06
CA PRO A 88 11.07 -13.11 9.66
C PRO A 88 11.54 -13.32 8.22
N ILE A 89 11.62 -14.58 7.77
CA ILE A 89 12.04 -14.91 6.39
C ILE A 89 11.01 -14.38 5.39
N GLY A 90 9.73 -14.67 5.61
CA GLY A 90 8.65 -14.22 4.74
C GLY A 90 8.51 -12.70 4.71
N MET A 91 8.73 -12.04 5.85
CA MET A 91 8.79 -10.57 5.93
C MET A 91 9.96 -10.02 5.12
N GLY A 92 11.15 -10.62 5.22
CA GLY A 92 12.32 -10.22 4.43
C GLY A 92 12.08 -10.35 2.92
N ILE A 93 11.52 -11.47 2.47
CA ILE A 93 11.13 -11.69 1.07
C ILE A 93 10.07 -10.67 0.64
N GLY A 94 9.05 -10.45 1.47
CA GLY A 94 8.00 -9.47 1.23
C GLY A 94 8.56 -8.06 1.04
N ILE A 95 9.47 -7.61 1.91
CA ILE A 95 10.12 -6.31 1.79
C ILE A 95 10.91 -6.21 0.49
N ALA A 96 11.69 -7.23 0.14
CA ALA A 96 12.49 -7.24 -1.09
C ALA A 96 11.61 -7.14 -2.34
N VAL A 97 10.56 -7.97 -2.43
CA VAL A 97 9.60 -7.97 -3.54
C VAL A 97 8.86 -6.63 -3.62
N GLY A 98 8.34 -6.15 -2.50
CA GLY A 98 7.60 -4.89 -2.44
C GLY A 98 8.47 -3.68 -2.84
N THR A 99 9.73 -3.66 -2.38
CA THR A 99 10.69 -2.59 -2.74
C THR A 99 11.01 -2.61 -4.22
N ALA A 100 11.21 -3.80 -4.82
CA ALA A 100 11.45 -3.93 -6.25
C ALA A 100 10.26 -3.41 -7.09
N LEU A 101 9.02 -3.67 -6.66
CA LEU A 101 7.81 -3.16 -7.32
C LEU A 101 7.67 -1.64 -7.18
N ASP A 102 8.00 -1.08 -6.02
CA ASP A 102 8.04 0.38 -5.84
C ASP A 102 9.11 1.04 -6.72
N GLU A 103 10.31 0.43 -6.83
CA GLU A 103 11.35 0.91 -7.75
C GLU A 103 10.92 0.83 -9.22
N GLN A 104 10.21 -0.23 -9.60
CA GLN A 104 9.65 -0.35 -10.95
C GLN A 104 8.62 0.76 -11.22
N ALA A 105 7.68 1.00 -10.29
CA ALA A 105 6.71 2.07 -10.42
C ALA A 105 7.38 3.45 -10.53
N LYS A 106 8.49 3.66 -9.80
CA LYS A 106 9.32 4.86 -9.92
C LYS A 106 9.95 5.00 -11.30
N LYS A 107 10.59 3.94 -11.81
CA LYS A 107 11.23 3.92 -13.15
C LYS A 107 10.23 4.19 -14.27
N GLU A 108 9.00 3.70 -14.12
CA GLU A 108 7.92 3.91 -15.09
C GLU A 108 7.22 5.27 -14.95
N GLY A 109 7.67 6.14 -14.02
CA GLY A 109 7.07 7.45 -13.79
C GLY A 109 5.66 7.38 -13.20
N ARG A 110 5.27 6.24 -12.63
CA ARG A 110 3.94 5.98 -12.02
C ARG A 110 3.94 6.16 -10.50
N GLN A 111 5.01 6.70 -9.92
CA GLN A 111 5.11 6.92 -8.47
C GLN A 111 4.92 8.40 -8.13
N LEU A 112 3.95 8.70 -7.26
CA LEU A 112 3.75 10.03 -6.71
C LEU A 112 4.77 10.30 -5.60
N ASP A 113 5.24 11.54 -5.52
CA ASP A 113 6.15 12.00 -4.47
C ASP A 113 5.42 12.31 -3.15
N ILE A 114 4.65 11.33 -2.66
CA ILE A 114 3.95 11.40 -1.37
C ILE A 114 4.06 10.05 -0.67
N ASP A 115 4.16 10.07 0.66
CA ASP A 115 4.07 8.90 1.53
C ASP A 115 2.77 9.00 2.35
N LEU A 116 2.08 7.87 2.53
CA LEU A 116 0.78 7.78 3.21
C LEU A 116 0.86 7.18 4.63
N GLY A 117 2.05 7.18 5.23
CA GLY A 117 2.30 6.72 6.61
C GLY A 117 1.27 7.14 7.65
#